data_AF-A0A5C8TML1-F1
#
_entry.id   AF-A0A5C8TML1-F1
#
_cell.length_a   1.000
_cell.length_b   1.000
_cell.length_c   1.000
_cell.angle_alpha   90.00
_cell.angle_beta   90.00
_cell.angle_gamma   90.00
#
_symmetry.space_group_name_H-M   'P 1'
#
loop_
_entity.id
_entity.type
_entity.pdbx_description
1 polymer ?
#
loop_
_entity_poly.entity_id
_entity_poly.type
_entity_poly.pdbx_seq_one_letter_code
_entity_poly.pdbx_strand_id
1 'polypeptide(L)'
;MMLGPNERRGIDLKAPNAVMDQDHFPIVGIGASAGGIEAMQGFFRGVPETLGAAFVIVTHLSREHKSLLPDVLARFTPLEVDAAAD
;
A
#
# COMPACT_ATOMS: atom_id res chain seq x y z
N MET A 1 -33.49 -16.03 -8.83
CA MET A 1 -32.43 -16.92 -8.33
C MET A 1 -31.66 -16.15 -7.28
N MET A 2 -31.59 -16.70 -6.06
CA MET A 2 -30.97 -16.06 -4.89
C MET A 2 -29.52 -16.56 -4.82
N LEU A 3 -28.53 -15.67 -4.97
CA LEU A 3 -27.11 -16.03 -4.83
C LEU A 3 -26.76 -16.14 -3.34
N GLY A 4 -26.02 -17.17 -2.96
CA GLY A 4 -25.64 -17.49 -1.58
C GLY A 4 -24.38 -16.76 -1.09
N PRO A 5 -24.09 -16.78 0.23
CA PRO A 5 -23.17 -15.83 0.88
C PRO A 5 -21.66 -16.10 0.71
N ASN A 6 -21.20 -16.76 -0.36
CA ASN A 6 -19.78 -17.16 -0.43
C ASN A 6 -19.20 -17.33 -1.84
N GLU A 7 -19.68 -16.56 -2.82
CA GLU A 7 -19.07 -16.51 -4.14
C GLU A 7 -17.95 -15.48 -4.13
N ARG A 8 -16.70 -15.93 -3.91
CA ARG A 8 -15.51 -15.07 -4.02
C ARG A 8 -15.44 -14.53 -5.44
N ARG A 9 -15.98 -13.33 -5.66
CA ARG A 9 -15.85 -12.61 -6.92
C ARG A 9 -14.38 -12.26 -7.08
N GLY A 10 -13.69 -13.00 -7.95
CA GLY A 10 -12.33 -12.65 -8.34
C GLY A 10 -12.30 -11.23 -8.88
N ILE A 11 -11.21 -10.51 -8.59
CA ILE A 11 -10.95 -9.17 -9.14
C ILE A 11 -10.85 -9.32 -10.66
N ASP A 12 -11.87 -8.85 -11.39
CA ASP A 12 -11.81 -8.76 -12.85
C ASP A 12 -10.95 -7.54 -13.23
N LEU A 13 -9.65 -7.81 -13.45
CA LEU A 13 -8.64 -6.82 -13.83
C LEU A 13 -8.91 -6.18 -15.22
N LYS A 14 -9.91 -6.64 -15.98
CA LYS A 14 -10.26 -6.10 -17.30
C LYS A 14 -11.47 -5.18 -17.29
N ALA A 15 -12.16 -5.05 -16.16
CA ALA A 15 -13.28 -4.12 -16.05
C ALA A 15 -12.77 -2.67 -16.05
N PRO A 16 -13.20 -1.80 -17.00
CA PRO A 16 -12.73 -0.42 -17.11
C PRO A 16 -13.11 0.45 -15.90
N ASN A 17 -14.08 -0.01 -15.11
CA ASN A 17 -14.41 0.46 -13.77
C ASN A 17 -14.52 -0.80 -12.90
N ALA A 18 -13.38 -1.40 -12.52
CA ALA A 18 -13.39 -2.36 -11.44
C ALA A 18 -13.92 -1.63 -10.20
N VAL A 19 -15.20 -1.82 -9.91
CA VAL A 19 -15.79 -1.40 -8.65
C VAL A 19 -14.99 -2.18 -7.62
N MET A 20 -14.15 -1.50 -6.85
CA MET A 20 -13.53 -2.10 -5.66
C MET A 20 -14.70 -2.60 -4.84
N ASP A 21 -14.90 -3.91 -4.86
CA ASP A 21 -15.90 -4.56 -4.03
C ASP A 21 -15.60 -4.11 -2.60
N GLN A 22 -16.59 -3.57 -1.89
CA GLN A 22 -16.37 -3.04 -0.53
C GLN A 22 -15.90 -4.16 0.43
N ASP A 23 -15.98 -5.41 -0.01
CA ASP A 23 -15.47 -6.61 0.65
C ASP A 23 -13.98 -6.89 0.38
N HIS A 24 -13.31 -6.14 -0.50
CA HIS A 24 -11.91 -6.35 -0.88
C HIS A 24 -11.08 -5.06 -0.81
N PHE A 25 -10.37 -4.89 0.31
CA PHE A 25 -9.38 -3.83 0.50
C PHE A 25 -7.97 -4.32 0.12
N PRO A 26 -7.37 -3.84 -0.99
CA PRO A 26 -6.08 -4.33 -1.47
C PRO A 26 -4.92 -3.92 -0.55
N ILE A 27 -3.98 -4.86 -0.35
CA ILE A 27 -2.72 -4.64 0.36
C ILE A 27 -1.57 -4.82 -0.64
N VAL A 28 -0.73 -3.80 -0.77
CA VAL A 28 0.42 -3.78 -1.69
C VAL A 28 1.71 -3.92 -0.89
N GLY A 29 2.44 -5.01 -1.11
CA GLY A 29 3.78 -5.21 -0.54
C GLY A 29 4.87 -4.55 -1.40
N ILE A 30 5.72 -3.73 -0.79
CA ILE A 30 6.86 -3.07 -1.44
C ILE A 30 8.15 -3.55 -0.79
N GLY A 31 9.04 -4.15 -1.58
CA GLY A 31 10.40 -4.52 -1.16
C GLY A 31 11.43 -3.50 -1.63
N ALA A 32 12.32 -3.06 -0.73
CA ALA A 32 13.36 -2.10 -1.03
C ALA A 32 14.70 -2.40 -0.34
N SER A 33 15.78 -1.79 -0.82
CA SER A 33 17.14 -1.90 -0.26
C SER A 33 17.90 -0.59 -0.58
N ALA A 34 19.14 -0.66 -1.05
CA ALA A 34 19.92 0.51 -1.48
C ALA A 34 19.19 1.33 -2.56
N GLY A 35 19.13 2.66 -2.39
CA GLY A 35 18.47 3.57 -3.33
C GLY A 35 16.93 3.52 -3.32
N GLY A 36 16.31 2.64 -2.52
CA GLY A 36 14.85 2.48 -2.51
C GLY A 36 14.09 3.70 -2.00
N ILE A 37 14.72 4.56 -1.20
CA ILE A 37 14.08 5.75 -0.62
C ILE A 37 13.65 6.72 -1.73
N GLU A 38 14.55 7.11 -2.63
CA GLU A 38 14.25 8.05 -3.71
C GLU A 38 13.15 7.52 -4.64
N ALA A 39 13.16 6.21 -4.92
CA ALA A 39 12.11 5.56 -5.68
C ALA A 39 10.75 5.63 -4.97
N MET A 40 10.72 5.34 -3.66
CA MET A 40 9.50 5.46 -2.85
C MET A 40 8.99 6.90 -2.79
N GLN A 41 9.87 7.89 -2.65
CA GLN A 41 9.48 9.31 -2.68
C GLN A 41 8.78 9.68 -4.00
N GLY A 42 9.35 9.26 -5.13
CA GLY A 42 8.74 9.49 -6.45
C GLY A 42 7.41 8.77 -6.61
N PHE A 43 7.33 7.52 -6.18
CA PHE A 43 6.12 6.70 -6.22
C PHE A 43 4.98 7.32 -5.40
N PHE A 44 5.23 7.61 -4.13
CA PHE A 44 4.20 8.05 -3.18
C PHE A 44 3.66 9.46 -3.46
N ARG A 45 4.42 10.33 -4.14
CA ARG A 45 3.91 11.62 -4.64
C ARG A 45 2.77 11.46 -5.64
N GLY A 46 2.72 10.35 -6.36
CA GLY A 46 1.67 10.05 -7.34
C GLY A 46 0.49 9.28 -6.77
N VAL A 47 0.55 8.85 -5.52
CA VAL A 47 -0.50 8.04 -4.89
C VAL A 47 -1.55 8.96 -4.25
N PRO A 48 -2.80 8.94 -4.72
CA PRO A 48 -3.87 9.71 -4.09
C PRO A 48 -4.36 9.02 -2.80
N GLU A 49 -4.81 9.81 -1.83
CA GLU A 49 -5.44 9.31 -0.59
C GLU A 49 -6.68 8.45 -0.87
N THR A 50 -7.38 8.75 -1.97
CA THR A 50 -8.59 8.05 -2.41
C THR A 50 -8.32 6.72 -3.11
N LEU A 51 -7.06 6.26 -3.20
CA LEU A 51 -6.72 4.99 -3.88
C LEU A 51 -7.44 3.79 -3.24
N GLY A 52 -7.73 3.85 -1.94
CA GLY A 52 -8.42 2.77 -1.23
C GLY A 52 -7.58 1.51 -1.09
N ALA A 53 -6.28 1.65 -0.78
CA ALA A 53 -5.33 0.55 -0.60
C ALA A 53 -4.40 0.82 0.59
N ALA A 54 -3.89 -0.25 1.21
CA ALA A 54 -2.78 -0.16 2.16
C ALA A 54 -1.46 -0.58 1.51
N PHE A 55 -0.36 -0.02 2.01
CA PHE A 55 0.99 -0.33 1.59
C PHE A 55 1.79 -0.88 2.75
N VAL A 56 2.47 -2.01 2.54
CA VAL A 56 3.40 -2.60 3.50
C VAL A 56 4.79 -2.54 2.90
N ILE A 57 5.68 -1.77 3.52
CA ILE A 57 7.05 -1.57 3.03
C ILE A 57 8.01 -2.41 3.87
N VAL A 58 8.74 -3.29 3.20
CA VAL A 58 9.82 -4.09 3.79
C VAL A 58 11.12 -3.63 3.16
N THR A 59 12.00 -3.04 3.97
CA THR A 59 13.30 -2.58 3.48
C THR A 59 14.43 -3.03 4.39
N HIS A 60 15.61 -3.24 3.80
CA HIS A 60 16.83 -3.53 4.56
C HIS A 60 17.28 -2.29 5.35
N LEU A 61 17.18 -2.35 6.67
CA LEU A 61 17.64 -1.31 7.59
C LEU A 61 18.75 -1.87 8.49
N SER A 62 19.70 -1.00 8.86
CA SER A 62 20.64 -1.32 9.93
C SER A 62 19.88 -1.50 11.25
N ARG A 63 20.26 -2.51 12.04
CA ARG A 63 19.65 -2.82 13.34
C ARG A 63 19.89 -1.74 14.41
N GLU A 64 20.86 -0.85 14.19
CA GLU A 64 21.41 0.00 15.25
C GLU A 64 20.49 1.18 15.61
N HIS A 65 19.49 1.53 14.80
CA HIS A 65 18.65 2.69 15.05
C HIS A 65 17.19 2.48 14.62
N LYS A 66 16.26 3.18 15.29
CA LYS A 66 14.89 3.33 14.78
C LYS A 66 14.93 3.94 13.39
N SER A 67 14.15 3.38 12.47
CA SER A 67 14.04 3.90 11.11
C SER A 67 13.38 5.27 11.11
N LEU A 68 13.97 6.23 10.39
CA LEU A 68 13.34 7.51 10.06
C LEU A 68 12.47 7.42 8.79
N LEU A 69 12.32 6.21 8.22
CA LEU A 69 11.58 6.02 6.97
C LEU A 69 10.13 6.51 7.04
N PRO A 70 9.35 6.25 8.13
CA PRO A 70 7.99 6.76 8.23
C PRO A 70 7.95 8.29 8.12
N ASP A 71 8.79 9.00 8.88
CA ASP A 71 8.88 10.47 8.86
C ASP A 71 9.29 11.03 7.50
N VAL A 72 10.15 10.32 6.78
CA VAL A 72 10.57 10.70 5.43
C VAL A 72 9.41 10.53 4.46
N LEU A 73 8.73 9.38 4.47
CA LEU A 73 7.65 9.07 3.52
C LEU A 73 6.40 9.92 3.76
N ALA A 74 6.07 10.23 5.02
CA ALA A 74 4.96 11.11 5.39
C ALA A 74 5.05 12.51 4.76
N ARG A 75 6.25 12.96 4.33
CA ARG A 75 6.44 14.23 3.61
C ARG A 75 6.03 14.18 2.14
N PHE A 76 5.84 12.99 1.60
CA PHE A 76 5.65 12.75 0.16
C PHE A 76 4.32 12.08 -0.18
N THR A 77 3.47 11.80 0.81
CA THR A 77 2.13 11.24 0.61
C THR A 77 1.12 11.88 1.55
N PRO A 78 -0.15 12.02 1.16
CA PRO A 78 -1.23 12.37 2.08
C PRO A 78 -1.68 11.20 2.97
N LEU A 79 -1.23 9.97 2.70
CA LEU A 79 -1.56 8.80 3.50
C LEU A 79 -0.95 8.87 4.90
N GLU A 80 -1.61 8.27 5.88
CA GLU A 80 -1.03 8.00 7.19
C GLU A 80 0.12 6.99 7.06
N VAL A 81 1.27 7.28 7.67
CA VAL A 81 2.48 6.46 7.57
C VAL A 81 3.05 6.20 8.94
N ASP A 82 3.07 4.93 9.34
CA ASP A 82 3.60 4.48 10.63
C ASP A 82 4.59 3.33 10.49
N ALA A 83 5.43 3.19 11.53
CA ALA A 83 6.20 1.97 11.71
C ALA A 83 5.24 0.83 12.08
N ALA A 84 5.34 -0.30 11.38
CA ALA A 84 4.57 -1.49 11.71
C ALA A 84 4.85 -1.95 13.15
N ALA A 85 3.80 -2.33 13.86
CA ALA A 85 3.82 -2.86 15.22
C ALA A 85 3.08 -4.20 15.27
N ASP A 86 3.30 -4.96 16.35
CA ASP A 86 2.55 -6.18 16.69
C ASP A 86 1.20 -5.84 17.35
#